data_AF-U3TCD7-F1
#
_entry.id   AF-U3TCD7-F1
#
_cell.length_a   1.000
_cell.length_b   1.000
_cell.length_c   1.000
_cell.angle_alpha   90.00
_cell.angle_beta   90.00
_cell.angle_gamma   90.00
#
_symmetry.space_group_name_H-M   'P 1'
#
loop_
_entity.id
_entity.type
_entity.pdbx_description
1 polymer ?
#
loop_
_entity_poly.entity_id
_entity_poly.type
_entity_poly.pdbx_seq_one_letter_code
_entity_poly.pdbx_strand_id
1 'polypeptide(L)'
;MNPLWAIALVAAIAQLVLAILLAANYGRISHTPVGKAMIVLAALFLVQGVIATATYYRLASEGYGVELAAPLAAITVASLAGVSILYVISRT
;
A
#
# COMPACT_ATOMS: atom_id res chain seq x y z
N MET A 1 9.40 -4.78 -21.69
CA MET A 1 9.18 -4.40 -20.27
C MET A 1 8.26 -5.43 -19.65
N ASN A 2 8.67 -6.07 -18.55
CA ASN A 2 7.91 -7.14 -17.88
C ASN A 2 6.57 -6.58 -17.34
N PRO A 3 5.39 -7.16 -17.62
CA PRO A 3 4.09 -6.60 -17.21
C PRO A 3 3.86 -6.52 -15.69
N LEU A 4 4.75 -7.09 -14.87
CA LEU A 4 4.66 -7.06 -13.40
C LEU A 4 4.55 -5.65 -12.80
N TRP A 5 5.08 -4.62 -13.46
CA TRP A 5 4.91 -3.22 -13.00
C TRP A 5 3.44 -2.78 -13.00
N ALA A 6 2.61 -3.34 -13.89
CA ALA A 6 1.19 -3.02 -13.97
C ALA A 6 0.42 -3.59 -12.77
N ILE A 7 0.83 -4.76 -12.27
CA ILE A 7 0.26 -5.36 -11.05
C ILE A 7 0.55 -4.47 -9.84
N ALA A 8 1.79 -4.00 -9.70
CA ALA A 8 2.17 -3.07 -8.64
C ALA A 8 1.38 -1.76 -8.70
N LEU A 9 1.15 -1.22 -9.92
CA LEU A 9 0.35 -0.02 -10.12
C LEU A 9 -1.12 -0.21 -9.71
N VAL A 10 -1.75 -1.29 -10.15
CA VAL A 10 -3.15 -1.60 -9.80
C VAL A 10 -3.28 -1.83 -8.29
N ALA A 11 -2.35 -2.55 -7.68
CA ALA A 11 -2.33 -2.77 -6.24
C ALA A 11 -2.18 -1.45 -5.47
N ALA A 12 -1.30 -0.56 -5.90
CA ALA A 12 -1.11 0.76 -5.29
C ALA A 12 -2.38 1.63 -5.38
N ILE A 13 -3.08 1.62 -6.51
CA ILE A 13 -4.37 2.33 -6.66
C ILE A 13 -5.41 1.76 -5.70
N ALA A 14 -5.56 0.44 -5.64
CA ALA A 14 -6.48 -0.21 -4.71
C ALA A 14 -6.16 0.12 -3.25
N GLN A 15 -4.87 0.16 -2.91
CA GLN A 15 -4.40 0.51 -1.57
C GLN A 15 -4.73 1.96 -1.21
N LEU A 16 -4.59 2.89 -2.15
CA LEU A 16 -4.99 4.29 -1.98
C LEU A 16 -6.50 4.42 -1.72
N VAL A 17 -7.32 3.72 -2.51
CA VAL A 17 -8.78 3.70 -2.32
C VAL A 17 -9.15 3.19 -0.94
N LEU A 18 -8.57 2.06 -0.50
CA LEU A 18 -8.84 1.50 0.82
C LEU A 18 -8.40 2.43 1.95
N ALA A 19 -7.26 3.12 1.81
CA ALA A 19 -6.81 4.08 2.79
C ALA A 19 -7.75 5.29 2.91
N ILE A 20 -8.29 5.78 1.79
CA ILE A 20 -9.32 6.84 1.79
C ILE A 20 -10.59 6.35 2.49
N LEU A 21 -11.04 5.13 2.22
CA LEU A 21 -12.21 4.55 2.88
C LEU A 21 -11.99 4.35 4.38
N LEU A 22 -10.78 3.95 4.79
CA LEU A 22 -10.40 3.86 6.20
C LEU A 22 -10.43 5.23 6.88
N ALA A 23 -9.93 6.26 6.19
CA ALA A 23 -9.98 7.65 6.66
C ALA A 23 -11.41 8.21 6.72
N ALA A 24 -12.33 7.75 5.87
CA ALA A 24 -13.75 8.10 5.98
C ALA A 24 -14.40 7.46 7.23
N ASN A 25 -13.98 6.25 7.61
CA ASN A 25 -14.44 5.56 8.82
C ASN A 25 -13.78 6.09 10.11
N TYR A 26 -12.79 6.98 10.00
CA TYR A 26 -11.95 7.50 11.08
C TYR A 26 -12.76 8.07 12.26
N GLY A 27 -13.88 8.74 11.99
CA GLY A 27 -14.74 9.31 13.03
C GLY A 27 -15.30 8.27 14.01
N ARG A 28 -15.53 7.02 13.57
CA ARG A 28 -16.11 5.96 14.41
C ARG A 28 -15.08 5.26 15.32
N ILE A 29 -13.82 5.20 14.91
CA ILE A 29 -12.83 4.27 15.50
C ILE A 29 -11.66 5.01 16.16
N SER A 30 -11.41 6.26 15.76
CA SER A 30 -10.26 7.07 16.20
C SER A 30 -10.21 7.36 17.69
N HIS A 31 -11.30 7.18 18.42
CA HIS A 31 -11.34 7.38 19.87
C HIS A 31 -10.72 6.20 20.64
N THR A 32 -10.53 5.05 19.98
CA THR A 32 -9.86 3.89 20.58
C THR A 32 -8.37 3.88 20.25
N PRO A 33 -7.50 3.38 21.16
CA PRO A 33 -6.08 3.17 20.86
C PRO A 33 -5.85 2.29 19.63
N VAL A 34 -6.73 1.29 19.43
CA VAL A 34 -6.71 0.38 18.28
C VAL A 34 -6.97 1.14 16.98
N GLY A 35 -8.00 1.97 16.92
CA GLY A 35 -8.29 2.78 15.74
C GLY A 35 -7.12 3.68 15.34
N LYS A 36 -6.50 4.38 16.31
CA LYS A 36 -5.31 5.20 16.06
C LYS A 36 -4.16 4.39 15.46
N ALA A 37 -3.89 3.20 16.00
CA ALA A 37 -2.85 2.32 15.47
C ALA A 37 -3.14 1.87 14.03
N MET A 38 -4.41 1.55 13.71
CA MET A 38 -4.82 1.14 12.35
C MET A 38 -4.59 2.24 11.32
N ILE A 39 -4.91 3.48 11.68
CA ILE A 39 -4.67 4.66 10.84
C ILE A 39 -3.18 4.84 10.58
N VAL A 40 -2.36 4.77 11.63
CA VAL A 40 -0.90 4.90 11.51
C VAL A 40 -0.34 3.80 10.61
N LEU A 41 -0.79 2.55 10.79
CA LEU A 41 -0.38 1.44 9.94
C LEU A 41 -0.80 1.64 8.47
N ALA A 42 -2.02 2.11 8.22
CA ALA A 42 -2.47 2.40 6.85
C ALA A 42 -1.63 3.52 6.20
N ALA A 43 -1.30 4.57 6.96
CA ALA A 43 -0.41 5.64 6.49
C ALA A 43 1.01 5.11 6.21
N LEU A 44 1.55 4.26 7.08
CA LEU A 44 2.86 3.63 6.88
C LEU A 44 2.88 2.76 5.62
N PHE A 45 1.83 1.96 5.37
CA PHE A 45 1.73 1.17 4.15
C PHE A 45 1.69 2.05 2.89
N LEU A 46 1.01 3.20 2.93
CA LEU A 46 1.01 4.15 1.81
C LEU A 46 2.41 4.74 1.57
N VAL A 47 3.07 5.22 2.63
CA VAL A 47 4.42 5.78 2.55
C VAL A 47 5.41 4.73 2.02
N GLN A 48 5.33 3.49 2.52
CA GLN A 48 6.13 2.37 2.04
C GLN A 48 5.91 2.11 0.54
N GLY A 49 4.65 2.13 0.07
CA GLY A 49 4.32 1.96 -1.35
C GLY A 49 4.93 3.05 -2.23
N VAL A 50 4.89 4.31 -1.79
CA VAL A 50 5.52 5.44 -2.50
C VAL A 50 7.03 5.27 -2.56
N ILE A 51 7.68 4.96 -1.43
CA ILE A 51 9.14 4.77 -1.37
C ILE A 51 9.58 3.60 -2.25
N ALA A 52 8.87 2.46 -2.20
CA ALA A 52 9.17 1.30 -3.02
C ALA A 52 9.05 1.60 -4.51
N THR A 53 8.00 2.33 -4.91
CA THR A 53 7.77 2.73 -6.30
C THR A 53 8.84 3.73 -6.78
N ALA A 54 9.17 4.74 -5.97
CA ALA A 54 10.22 5.70 -6.30
C ALA A 54 11.60 5.02 -6.43
N THR A 55 11.90 4.10 -5.52
CA THR A 55 13.14 3.30 -5.57
C THR A 55 13.19 2.44 -6.81
N TYR A 56 12.08 1.81 -7.20
CA TYR A 56 11.97 1.06 -8.44
C TYR A 56 12.27 1.93 -9.65
N TYR A 57 11.64 3.11 -9.79
CA TYR A 57 11.88 3.97 -10.96
C TYR A 57 13.34 4.46 -11.03
N ARG A 58 13.94 4.79 -9.89
CA ARG A 58 15.37 5.16 -9.83
C ARG A 58 16.25 4.02 -10.33
N LEU A 59 16.11 2.83 -9.75
CA LEU A 59 16.97 1.68 -10.09
C LEU A 59 16.63 1.08 -11.47
N ALA A 60 15.39 1.20 -11.93
CA ALA A 60 15.00 0.81 -13.28
C ALA A 60 15.71 1.66 -14.34
N SER A 61 15.93 2.95 -14.06
CA SER A 61 16.73 3.83 -14.94
C SER A 61 18.22 3.44 -14.97
N GLU A 62 18.70 2.73 -13.95
CA GLU A 62 20.05 2.16 -13.86
C GLU A 62 20.15 0.75 -14.47
N GLY A 63 19.05 0.19 -15.00
CA GLY A 63 19.01 -1.11 -15.68
C GLY A 63 18.42 -2.28 -14.87
N TYR A 64 18.12 -2.09 -13.59
CA TYR A 64 17.64 -3.16 -12.69
C TYR A 64 16.12 -3.40 -12.73
N GLY A 65 15.40 -2.77 -13.67
CA GLY A 65 13.93 -2.76 -13.66
C GLY A 65 13.28 -4.13 -13.78
N VAL A 66 13.89 -5.08 -14.49
CA VAL A 66 13.33 -6.44 -14.65
C VAL A 66 13.46 -7.26 -13.37
N GLU A 67 14.59 -7.16 -12.68
CA GLU A 67 14.89 -7.89 -11.44
C GLU A 67 14.05 -7.37 -10.27
N LEU A 68 13.78 -6.06 -10.25
CA LEU A 68 13.04 -5.41 -9.18
C LEU A 68 11.51 -5.43 -9.35
N ALA A 69 11.01 -5.79 -10.53
CA ALA A 69 9.57 -5.81 -10.80
C ALA A 69 8.82 -6.83 -9.93
N ALA A 70 9.38 -8.04 -9.74
CA ALA A 70 8.76 -9.07 -8.91
C ALA A 70 8.79 -8.72 -7.40
N PRO A 71 9.92 -8.27 -6.81
CA PRO A 71 9.95 -7.76 -5.45
C PRO A 71 8.98 -6.59 -5.19
N LEU A 72 8.88 -5.65 -6.13
CA LEU A 72 7.94 -4.53 -6.04
C LEU A 72 6.48 -5.03 -6.02
N ALA A 73 6.13 -5.95 -6.92
CA ALA A 73 4.82 -6.55 -6.97
C ALA A 73 4.49 -7.31 -5.67
N ALA A 74 5.45 -8.07 -5.12
CA ALA A 74 5.25 -8.81 -3.87
C ALA A 74 4.98 -7.87 -2.68
N ILE A 75 5.78 -6.81 -2.52
CA ILE A 75 5.58 -5.82 -1.44
C ILE A 75 4.25 -5.10 -1.60
N THR A 76 3.91 -4.62 -2.80
CA THR A 76 2.65 -3.89 -3.03
C THR A 76 1.42 -4.75 -2.80
N VAL A 77 1.45 -6.03 -3.20
CA VAL A 77 0.38 -7.00 -2.91
C VAL A 77 0.28 -7.29 -1.41
N ALA A 78 1.41 -7.45 -0.70
CA ALA A 78 1.41 -7.67 0.74
C ALA A 78 0.86 -6.43 1.50
N SER A 79 1.24 -5.22 1.10
CA SER A 79 0.69 -3.98 1.64
C SER A 79 -0.80 -3.86 1.38
N LEU A 80 -1.27 -4.22 0.19
CA LEU A 80 -2.71 -4.25 -0.13
C LEU A 80 -3.48 -5.22 0.78
N ALA A 81 -2.93 -6.42 1.02
CA ALA A 81 -3.53 -7.38 1.94
C ALA A 81 -3.61 -6.82 3.37
N GLY A 82 -2.53 -6.20 3.86
CA GLY A 82 -2.49 -5.54 5.17
C GLY A 82 -3.55 -4.45 5.31
N VAL A 83 -3.63 -3.54 4.34
CA VAL A 83 -4.63 -2.44 4.34
C VAL A 83 -6.06 -3.00 4.22
N SER A 84 -6.27 -4.08 3.46
CA SER A 84 -7.57 -4.73 3.35
C SER A 84 -8.06 -5.30 4.68
N ILE A 85 -7.17 -5.95 5.45
CA ILE A 85 -7.48 -6.44 6.80
C ILE A 85 -7.85 -5.28 7.72
N LEU A 86 -7.07 -4.19 7.70
CA LEU A 86 -7.38 -2.99 8.48
C LEU A 86 -8.74 -2.41 8.09
N TYR A 87 -9.07 -2.38 6.81
CA TYR A 87 -10.37 -1.91 6.34
C TYR A 87 -11.53 -2.79 6.83
N VAL A 88 -11.38 -4.12 6.81
CA VAL A 88 -12.38 -5.04 7.36
C VAL A 88 -12.60 -4.79 8.84
N ILE A 89 -11.51 -4.75 9.63
CA ILE A 89 -11.58 -4.46 11.08
C ILE A 89 -12.27 -3.12 11.32
N SER A 90 -12.03 -2.12 10.46
CA SER A 90 -12.61 -0.78 10.61
C SER A 90 -14.14 -0.72 10.51
N ARG A 91 -14.75 -1.76 9.93
CA ARG A 91 -16.21 -1.84 9.72
C ARG A 91 -16.92 -2.70 10.76
N THR A 92 -16.18 -3.41 11.59
CA THR A 92 -16.66 -4.19 12.74
C THR A 92 -16.84 -3.30 13.96
#